data_AF-A0A1J3EBC5-F1
#
_entry.id   AF-A0A1J3EBC5-F1
#
_cell.length_a   1.000
_cell.length_b   1.000
_cell.length_c   1.000
_cell.angle_alpha   90.00
_cell.angle_beta   90.00
_cell.angle_gamma   90.00
#
_symmetry.space_group_name_H-M   'P 1'
#
loop_
_entity.id
_entity.type
_entity.pdbx_description
1 polymer ?
#
loop_
_entity_poly.entity_id
_entity_poly.type
_entity_poly.pdbx_seq_one_letter_code
_entity_poly.pdbx_strand_id
1 'polypeptide(L)'
;LQKVMSILGDEEKRAVYDQTGSIDDADLSGDAFENWRDFFQAMYKKVTEEDIEEFEANYRGSESEKKDLVELFNKFKGKMNRLFCSMLCSDPKLDSHRFKDILDEAIAAGEVKSSKAYEKWAKKIISESKPPTNPSRKKKHKSAKDSETDLASLILQRRDERKGKVDSMFSSLISRYGGNAEAEPSEEEFEAAKRRIENRRPSKKSKGK
;
A
#
# COMPACT_ATOMS: atom_id res chain seq x y z
N LEU A 1 -45.02 18.10 19.44
CA LEU A 1 -45.73 16.83 19.12
C LEU A 1 -46.73 17.00 17.98
N GLN A 2 -47.65 17.97 18.00
CA GLN A 2 -48.57 18.21 16.87
C GLN A 2 -47.87 18.44 15.52
N LYS A 3 -46.83 19.29 15.46
CA LYS A 3 -46.06 19.52 14.22
C LYS A 3 -45.46 18.24 13.62
N VAL A 4 -44.94 17.34 14.45
CA VAL A 4 -44.37 16.05 14.00
C VAL A 4 -45.45 15.19 13.36
N MET A 5 -46.65 15.15 13.95
CA MET A 5 -47.80 14.41 13.40
C MET A 5 -48.32 15.06 12.10
N SER A 6 -48.26 16.39 11.98
CA SER A 6 -48.66 17.10 10.76
C SER A 6 -47.66 16.92 9.61
N ILE A 7 -46.35 16.85 9.89
CA ILE A 7 -45.32 16.67 8.87
C ILE A 7 -45.18 15.21 8.45
N LEU A 8 -45.16 14.27 9.41
CA LEU A 8 -45.06 12.84 9.11
C LEU A 8 -46.39 12.20 8.68
N GLY A 9 -47.51 12.87 8.94
CA GLY A 9 -48.85 12.43 8.57
C GLY A 9 -49.23 12.77 7.12
N ASP A 10 -48.67 13.85 6.55
CA ASP A 10 -48.85 14.21 5.14
C ASP A 10 -47.70 13.66 4.30
N GLU A 11 -48.00 12.82 3.29
CA GLU A 11 -47.01 12.18 2.42
C GLU A 11 -46.12 13.21 1.68
N GLU A 12 -46.71 14.31 1.23
CA GLU A 12 -46.02 15.39 0.51
C GLU A 12 -45.04 16.14 1.43
N LYS A 13 -45.48 16.49 2.64
CA LYS A 13 -44.62 17.16 3.64
C LYS A 13 -43.53 16.25 4.16
N ARG A 14 -43.81 14.94 4.26
CA ARG A 14 -42.82 13.93 4.62
C ARG A 14 -41.74 13.78 3.55
N ALA A 15 -42.11 13.75 2.28
CA ALA A 15 -41.14 13.68 1.18
C ALA A 15 -40.21 14.90 1.16
N VAL A 16 -40.76 16.10 1.38
CA VAL A 16 -39.96 17.33 1.50
C VAL A 16 -39.05 17.28 2.72
N TYR A 17 -39.54 16.81 3.87
CA TYR A 17 -38.74 16.63 5.09
C TYR A 17 -37.60 15.64 4.89
N ASP A 18 -37.85 14.49 4.26
CA ASP A 18 -36.83 13.47 4.02
C ASP A 18 -35.73 13.96 3.06
N GLN A 19 -36.07 14.85 2.13
CA GLN A 19 -35.11 15.42 1.18
C GLN A 19 -34.34 16.64 1.71
N THR A 20 -35.01 17.52 2.48
CA THR A 20 -34.46 18.83 2.87
C THR A 20 -34.16 18.96 4.36
N GLY A 21 -34.72 18.08 5.20
CA GLY A 21 -34.65 18.17 6.65
C GLY A 21 -35.40 19.35 7.27
N SER A 22 -36.16 20.12 6.48
CA SER A 22 -36.81 21.35 6.92
C SER A 22 -38.18 21.08 7.56
N ILE A 23 -38.46 21.78 8.67
CA ILE A 23 -39.62 21.57 9.55
C ILE A 23 -40.60 22.75 9.49
N ASP A 24 -40.24 23.84 8.82
CA ASP A 24 -41.02 25.07 8.86
C ASP A 24 -41.95 25.20 7.66
N ASP A 25 -43.25 25.12 7.93
CA ASP A 25 -44.31 25.19 6.92
C ASP A 25 -44.30 26.54 6.17
N ALA A 26 -43.81 27.63 6.79
CA ALA A 26 -43.82 28.98 6.22
C ALA A 26 -42.71 29.24 5.19
N ASP A 27 -41.58 28.55 5.26
CA ASP A 27 -40.46 28.67 4.31
C ASP A 27 -40.57 27.65 3.16
N LEU A 28 -41.38 26.60 3.33
CA LEU A 28 -41.50 25.48 2.39
C LEU A 28 -42.73 25.56 1.49
N SER A 29 -43.70 26.44 1.79
CA SER A 29 -44.91 26.58 0.99
C SER A 29 -44.96 27.96 0.35
N GLY A 30 -44.56 28.05 -0.91
CA GLY A 30 -44.67 29.25 -1.71
C GLY A 30 -44.11 29.02 -3.09
N ASP A 31 -44.87 29.43 -4.10
CA ASP A 31 -44.50 29.37 -5.52
C ASP A 31 -43.10 30.00 -5.76
N ALA A 32 -42.70 30.99 -4.95
CA ALA A 32 -41.37 31.59 -4.99
C ALA A 32 -40.22 30.67 -4.53
N PHE A 33 -40.43 29.85 -3.49
CA PHE A 33 -39.40 28.93 -2.98
C PHE A 33 -39.21 27.75 -3.94
N GLU A 34 -40.29 27.18 -4.45
CA GLU A 34 -40.24 26.12 -5.46
C GLU A 34 -39.54 26.61 -6.73
N ASN A 35 -39.85 27.83 -7.18
CA ASN A 35 -39.24 28.42 -8.37
C ASN A 35 -37.74 28.74 -8.16
N TRP A 36 -37.32 29.16 -6.96
CA TRP A 36 -35.89 29.30 -6.65
C TRP A 36 -35.17 27.95 -6.55
N ARG A 37 -35.79 26.96 -5.92
CA ARG A 37 -35.24 25.61 -5.83
C ARG A 37 -35.06 25.02 -7.22
N ASP A 38 -36.08 25.12 -8.07
CA ASP A 38 -36.07 24.61 -9.44
C ASP A 38 -35.07 25.40 -10.31
N PHE A 39 -34.95 26.71 -10.11
CA PHE A 39 -33.92 27.54 -10.75
C PHE A 39 -32.50 27.07 -10.40
N PHE A 40 -32.21 26.86 -9.11
CA PHE A 40 -30.89 26.38 -8.69
C PHE A 40 -30.63 24.93 -9.10
N GLN A 41 -31.66 24.08 -9.12
CA GLN A 41 -31.56 22.70 -9.57
C GLN A 41 -31.43 22.57 -11.10
N ALA A 42 -31.97 23.53 -11.86
CA ALA A 42 -31.75 23.62 -13.30
C ALA A 42 -30.38 24.23 -13.64
N MET A 43 -29.89 25.16 -12.82
CA MET A 43 -28.60 25.81 -13.01
C MET A 43 -27.42 24.91 -12.61
N TYR A 44 -27.56 24.13 -11.54
CA TYR A 44 -26.53 23.24 -11.03
C TYR A 44 -26.95 21.78 -11.19
N LYS A 45 -26.07 20.98 -11.80
CA LYS A 45 -26.29 19.53 -11.90
C LYS A 45 -26.39 18.94 -10.50
N LYS A 46 -27.35 18.04 -10.29
CA LYS A 46 -27.46 17.26 -9.06
C LYS A 46 -26.23 16.36 -8.97
N VAL A 47 -25.40 16.59 -7.94
CA VAL A 47 -24.22 15.76 -7.68
C VAL A 47 -24.71 14.37 -7.26
N THR A 48 -24.36 13.38 -8.06
CA THR A 48 -24.61 11.96 -7.79
C THR A 48 -23.40 11.34 -7.08
N GLU A 49 -23.59 10.15 -6.50
CA GLU A 49 -22.46 9.39 -5.92
C GLU A 49 -21.40 9.07 -6.99
N GLU A 50 -21.84 8.77 -8.22
CA GLU A 50 -20.96 8.55 -9.38
C GLU A 50 -20.11 9.78 -9.69
N ASP A 51 -20.70 10.99 -9.68
CA ASP A 51 -19.95 12.24 -9.89
C ASP A 51 -18.87 12.46 -8.82
N ILE A 52 -19.13 12.03 -7.58
CA ILE A 52 -18.15 12.11 -6.49
C ILE A 52 -17.00 11.14 -6.75
N GLU A 53 -17.29 9.89 -7.11
CA GLU A 53 -16.27 8.88 -7.42
C GLU A 53 -15.40 9.29 -8.63
N GLU A 54 -16.02 9.83 -9.68
CA GLU A 54 -15.31 10.37 -10.84
C GLU A 54 -14.42 11.56 -10.44
N PHE A 55 -14.93 12.45 -9.57
CA PHE A 55 -14.14 13.56 -9.04
C PHE A 55 -12.96 13.05 -8.21
N GLU A 56 -13.14 12.07 -7.34
CA GLU A 56 -12.05 11.48 -6.54
C GLU A 56 -10.98 10.87 -7.44
N ALA A 57 -11.38 10.12 -8.47
CA ALA A 57 -10.46 9.50 -9.42
C ALA A 57 -9.67 10.55 -10.21
N ASN A 58 -10.31 11.64 -10.64
CA ASN A 58 -9.69 12.70 -11.41
C ASN A 58 -8.82 13.63 -10.55
N TYR A 59 -9.23 13.88 -9.30
CA TYR A 59 -8.51 14.77 -8.39
C TYR A 59 -7.24 14.10 -7.86
N ARG A 60 -7.29 12.79 -7.56
CA ARG A 60 -6.14 12.04 -7.06
C ARG A 60 -5.02 11.96 -8.10
N GLY A 61 -3.84 12.46 -7.74
CA GLY A 61 -2.65 12.48 -8.60
C GLY A 61 -2.63 13.65 -9.59
N SER A 62 -3.64 14.52 -9.57
CA SER A 62 -3.69 15.70 -10.43
C SER A 62 -2.77 16.82 -9.96
N GLU A 63 -2.50 17.78 -10.85
CA GLU A 63 -1.74 18.98 -10.48
C GLU A 63 -2.47 19.86 -9.46
N SER A 64 -3.82 19.83 -9.44
CA SER A 64 -4.59 20.60 -8.46
C SER A 64 -4.37 20.05 -7.06
N GLU A 65 -4.35 18.72 -6.89
CA GLU A 65 -4.01 18.10 -5.61
C GLU A 65 -2.62 18.52 -5.12
N LYS A 66 -1.60 18.51 -6.01
CA LYS A 66 -0.25 18.94 -5.64
C LYS A 66 -0.23 20.40 -5.15
N LYS A 67 -0.94 21.29 -5.84
CA LYS A 67 -1.04 22.71 -5.47
C LYS A 67 -1.73 22.90 -4.12
N ASP A 68 -2.85 22.22 -3.91
CA ASP A 68 -3.61 22.29 -2.65
C ASP A 68 -2.78 21.74 -1.47
N LEU A 69 -2.05 20.63 -1.67
CA LEU A 69 -1.14 20.07 -0.67
C LEU A 69 -0.05 21.06 -0.28
N VAL A 70 0.59 21.71 -1.26
CA VAL A 70 1.63 22.72 -1.03
C VAL A 70 1.07 23.92 -0.27
N GLU A 71 -0.10 24.41 -0.65
CA GLU A 71 -0.75 25.55 0.01
C GLU A 71 -1.11 25.21 1.47
N LEU A 72 -1.74 24.06 1.72
CA LEU A 72 -2.11 23.61 3.06
C LEU A 72 -0.88 23.30 3.91
N PHE A 73 0.18 22.75 3.31
CA PHE A 73 1.44 22.51 4.01
C PHE A 73 2.06 23.82 4.51
N ASN A 74 2.05 24.86 3.69
CA ASN A 74 2.52 26.20 4.06
C ASN A 74 1.65 26.82 5.15
N LYS A 75 0.32 26.73 5.03
CA LYS A 75 -0.66 27.22 6.05
C LYS A 75 -0.45 26.54 7.40
N PHE A 76 -0.27 25.22 7.44
CA PHE A 76 -0.13 24.44 8.67
C PHE A 76 1.31 24.21 9.12
N LYS A 77 2.29 24.78 8.42
CA LYS A 77 3.74 24.68 8.74
C LYS A 77 4.22 23.23 8.89
N GLY A 78 3.72 22.35 8.03
CA GLY A 78 4.05 20.91 8.02
C GLY A 78 3.42 20.07 9.13
N LYS A 79 2.33 20.54 9.77
CA LYS A 79 1.53 19.72 10.70
C LYS A 79 0.54 18.83 9.94
N MET A 80 0.98 17.63 9.59
CA MET A 80 0.22 16.71 8.73
C MET A 80 -1.16 16.32 9.28
N ASN A 81 -1.33 16.13 10.60
CA ASN A 81 -2.65 15.83 11.16
C ASN A 81 -3.70 16.90 10.84
N ARG A 82 -3.31 18.18 10.84
CA ARG A 82 -4.23 19.28 10.48
C ARG A 82 -4.44 19.36 8.97
N LEU A 83 -3.40 19.07 8.20
CA LEU A 83 -3.47 19.02 6.74
C LEU A 83 -4.48 17.96 6.28
N PHE A 84 -4.43 16.75 6.82
CA PHE A 84 -5.40 15.69 6.51
C PHE A 84 -6.84 16.07 6.88
N CYS A 85 -7.05 16.86 7.95
CA CYS A 85 -8.41 17.32 8.28
C CYS A 85 -8.96 18.36 7.30
N SER A 86 -8.10 19.09 6.59
CA SER A 86 -8.48 20.14 5.64
C SER A 86 -8.44 19.70 4.17
N MET A 87 -7.72 18.62 3.88
CA MET A 87 -7.44 18.18 2.52
C MET A 87 -8.59 17.30 2.00
N LEU A 88 -9.03 17.60 0.78
CA LEU A 88 -10.06 16.83 0.08
C LEU A 88 -9.57 15.41 -0.23
N CYS A 89 -10.50 14.46 -0.23
CA CYS A 89 -10.27 13.07 -0.63
C CYS A 89 -9.05 12.43 0.07
N SER A 90 -8.81 12.78 1.34
CA SER A 90 -7.61 12.40 2.08
C SER A 90 -7.89 11.48 3.27
N ASP A 91 -7.23 10.32 3.25
CA ASP A 91 -7.25 9.35 4.33
C ASP A 91 -5.86 9.20 4.94
N PRO A 92 -5.65 9.52 6.23
CA PRO A 92 -4.34 9.42 6.88
C PRO A 92 -3.67 8.06 6.78
N LYS A 93 -4.45 6.98 6.62
CA LYS A 93 -3.93 5.61 6.51
C LYS A 93 -3.52 5.25 5.08
N LEU A 94 -4.31 5.65 4.09
CA LEU A 94 -4.12 5.25 2.70
C LEU A 94 -3.22 6.24 1.95
N ASP A 95 -3.41 7.53 2.18
CA ASP A 95 -2.77 8.60 1.40
C ASP A 95 -1.46 9.12 1.98
N SER A 96 -1.06 8.62 3.15
CA SER A 96 0.17 9.05 3.81
C SER A 96 1.43 8.86 2.96
N HIS A 97 1.51 7.78 2.17
CA HIS A 97 2.67 7.55 1.31
C HIS A 97 2.66 8.49 0.09
N ARG A 98 1.51 8.63 -0.56
CA ARG A 98 1.31 9.49 -1.72
C ARG A 98 1.63 10.95 -1.40
N PHE A 99 1.11 11.46 -0.29
CA PHE A 99 1.37 12.84 0.14
C PHE A 99 2.82 13.04 0.54
N LYS A 100 3.45 12.02 1.14
CA LYS A 100 4.87 12.07 1.44
C LYS A 100 5.70 12.20 0.16
N ASP A 101 5.42 11.39 -0.87
CA ASP A 101 6.18 11.41 -2.11
C ASP A 101 6.02 12.76 -2.84
N ILE A 102 4.80 13.31 -2.88
CA ILE A 102 4.51 14.64 -3.46
C ILE A 102 5.24 15.75 -2.68
N LEU A 103 5.19 15.72 -1.35
CA LEU A 103 5.84 16.72 -0.51
C LEU A 103 7.36 16.60 -0.55
N ASP A 104 7.91 15.39 -0.61
CA ASP A 104 9.35 15.15 -0.77
C ASP A 104 9.83 15.67 -2.15
N GLU A 105 9.04 15.48 -3.21
CA GLU A 105 9.29 16.07 -4.54
C GLU A 105 9.27 17.60 -4.48
N ALA A 106 8.24 18.21 -3.87
CA ALA A 106 8.12 19.66 -3.75
C ALA A 106 9.22 20.29 -2.87
N ILE A 107 9.68 19.58 -1.83
CA ILE A 107 10.81 19.99 -0.99
C ILE A 107 12.12 19.88 -1.77
N ALA A 108 12.31 18.82 -2.57
CA ALA A 108 13.48 18.63 -3.41
C ALA A 108 13.56 19.69 -4.52
N ALA A 109 12.41 20.09 -5.08
CA ALA A 109 12.29 21.19 -6.04
C ALA A 109 12.50 22.57 -5.38
N GLY A 110 12.45 22.66 -4.04
CA GLY A 110 12.64 23.90 -3.30
C GLY A 110 11.41 24.81 -3.23
N GLU A 111 10.24 24.34 -3.67
CA GLU A 111 8.97 25.08 -3.59
C GLU A 111 8.50 25.25 -2.15
N VAL A 112 8.84 24.29 -1.29
CA VAL A 112 8.40 24.23 0.11
C VAL A 112 9.56 23.96 1.04
N LYS A 113 9.60 24.66 2.18
CA LYS A 113 10.62 24.43 3.21
C LYS A 113 10.24 23.25 4.09
N SER A 114 11.17 22.32 4.29
CA SER A 114 10.98 21.22 5.24
C SER A 114 10.76 21.77 6.66
N SER A 115 9.81 21.16 7.38
CA SER A 115 9.49 21.50 8.77
C SER A 115 9.84 20.34 9.67
N LYS A 116 10.30 20.62 10.90
CA LYS A 116 10.58 19.59 11.92
C LYS A 116 9.35 18.71 12.22
N ALA A 117 8.15 19.28 12.07
CA ALA A 117 6.91 18.53 12.25
C ALA A 117 6.71 17.49 11.13
N TYR A 118 7.01 17.88 9.89
CA TYR A 118 6.94 17.01 8.72
C TYR A 118 7.99 15.89 8.81
N GLU A 119 9.24 16.20 9.16
CA GLU A 119 10.28 15.18 9.30
C GLU A 119 9.93 14.10 10.34
N LYS A 120 9.33 14.51 11.47
CA LYS A 120 8.85 13.57 12.49
C LYS A 120 7.73 12.68 11.95
N TRP A 121 6.79 13.28 11.21
CA TRP A 121 5.71 12.54 10.58
C TRP A 121 6.23 11.57 9.51
N ALA A 122 7.10 12.02 8.60
CA ALA A 122 7.68 11.19 7.54
C ALA A 122 8.43 9.98 8.13
N LYS A 123 9.19 10.18 9.23
CA LYS A 123 9.82 9.08 9.98
C LYS A 123 8.80 8.11 10.57
N LYS A 124 7.66 8.61 11.06
CA LYS A 124 6.58 7.77 11.59
C LYS A 124 5.95 6.92 10.48
N ILE A 125 5.62 7.51 9.33
CA ILE A 125 5.08 6.77 8.18
C ILE A 125 6.05 5.69 7.70
N ILE A 126 7.34 6.00 7.59
CA ILE A 126 8.37 5.00 7.24
C ILE A 126 8.50 3.90 8.31
N SER A 127 8.24 4.21 9.59
CA SER A 127 8.29 3.21 10.66
C SER A 127 7.05 2.32 10.73
N GLU A 128 5.89 2.86 10.38
CA GLU A 128 4.58 2.19 10.42
C GLU A 128 4.33 1.36 9.16
N SER A 129 4.91 1.77 8.03
CA SER A 129 4.94 1.03 6.76
C SER A 129 6.08 0.00 6.64
N LYS A 130 6.90 -0.17 7.68
CA LYS A 130 7.82 -1.32 7.69
C LYS A 130 6.99 -2.59 7.72
N PRO A 131 7.20 -3.55 6.79
CA PRO A 131 6.67 -4.90 6.99
C PRO A 131 7.09 -5.38 8.38
N PRO A 132 6.28 -6.20 9.09
CA PRO A 132 6.67 -6.78 10.36
C PRO A 132 7.83 -7.76 10.11
N THR A 133 9.03 -7.23 9.93
CA THR A 133 10.25 -7.96 9.63
C THR A 133 11.13 -7.94 10.87
N ASN A 134 11.03 -9.07 11.55
CA ASN A 134 11.90 -9.67 12.55
C ASN A 134 11.78 -9.23 14.03
N PRO A 135 11.49 -10.18 14.95
CA PRO A 135 11.44 -9.95 16.40
C PRO A 135 12.81 -9.71 17.06
N SER A 136 13.89 -9.50 16.30
CA SER A 136 15.24 -9.35 16.87
C SER A 136 15.57 -7.95 17.38
N ARG A 137 14.64 -6.98 17.32
CA ARG A 137 14.88 -5.62 17.85
C ARG A 137 14.37 -5.43 19.28
N LYS A 138 14.67 -6.39 20.15
CA LYS A 138 14.77 -6.16 21.60
C LYS A 138 16.04 -6.82 22.14
N LYS A 139 17.14 -6.06 22.14
CA LYS A 139 18.03 -5.89 23.31
C LYS A 139 19.16 -4.91 22.94
N LYS A 140 19.15 -3.76 23.59
CA LYS A 140 20.39 -2.99 23.82
C LYS A 140 21.33 -3.88 24.66
N HIS A 141 22.63 -3.74 24.42
CA HIS A 141 23.80 -4.36 25.08
C HIS A 141 24.28 -5.71 24.49
N LYS A 142 25.27 -5.66 23.58
CA LYS A 142 26.68 -6.03 23.85
C LYS A 142 27.53 -5.95 22.57
N SER A 143 28.81 -5.66 22.78
CA SER A 143 29.98 -5.54 21.90
C SER A 143 29.94 -6.22 20.52
N ALA A 144 30.28 -5.45 19.49
CA ALA A 144 30.43 -5.83 18.08
C ALA A 144 31.68 -6.72 17.77
N LYS A 145 32.15 -7.54 18.72
CA LYS A 145 33.31 -8.43 18.54
C LYS A 145 32.97 -9.93 18.57
N ASP A 146 31.76 -10.28 19.02
CA ASP A 146 31.28 -11.68 19.13
C ASP A 146 30.20 -12.06 18.10
N SER A 147 29.76 -11.15 17.23
CA SER A 147 28.66 -11.45 16.29
C SER A 147 29.08 -12.36 15.13
N GLU A 148 30.36 -12.36 14.74
CA GLU A 148 30.85 -13.24 13.67
C GLU A 148 31.03 -14.67 14.14
N THR A 149 31.49 -14.87 15.38
CA THR A 149 31.64 -16.20 16.00
C THR A 149 30.28 -16.85 16.25
N ASP A 150 29.27 -16.05 16.63
CA ASP A 150 27.89 -16.49 16.83
C ASP A 150 27.16 -16.84 15.51
N LEU A 151 27.41 -16.09 14.43
CA LEU A 151 26.88 -16.45 13.12
C LEU A 151 27.55 -17.71 12.56
N ALA A 152 28.86 -17.83 12.72
CA ALA A 152 29.62 -18.99 12.28
C ALA A 152 29.20 -20.27 13.02
N SER A 153 28.97 -20.19 14.34
CA SER A 153 28.48 -21.31 15.13
C SER A 153 27.08 -21.76 14.70
N LEU A 154 26.17 -20.80 14.41
CA LEU A 154 24.82 -21.11 13.94
C LEU A 154 24.82 -21.75 12.54
N ILE A 155 25.73 -21.34 11.65
CA ILE A 155 25.90 -21.95 10.33
C ILE A 155 26.44 -23.38 10.45
N LEU A 156 27.39 -23.62 11.35
CA LEU A 156 27.93 -24.95 11.63
C LEU A 156 26.84 -25.88 12.17
N GLN A 157 26.07 -25.44 13.17
CA GLN A 157 24.97 -26.21 13.74
C GLN A 157 23.94 -26.61 12.66
N ARG A 158 23.52 -25.66 11.81
CA ARG A 158 22.59 -25.95 10.70
C ARG A 158 23.19 -26.89 9.65
N ARG A 159 24.51 -26.96 9.52
CA ARG A 159 25.19 -27.89 8.61
C ARG A 159 25.18 -29.29 9.19
N ASP A 160 25.39 -29.44 10.49
CA ASP A 160 25.34 -30.73 11.19
C ASP A 160 23.92 -31.30 11.23
N GLU A 161 22.91 -30.46 11.51
CA GLU A 161 21.49 -30.83 11.44
C GLU A 161 21.10 -31.31 10.03
N ARG A 162 21.57 -30.62 8.99
CA ARG A 162 21.36 -31.03 7.60
C ARG A 162 22.09 -32.33 7.28
N LYS A 163 23.31 -32.54 7.77
CA LYS A 163 24.09 -33.76 7.51
C LYS A 163 23.35 -34.99 8.01
N GLY A 164 22.84 -34.99 9.24
CA GLY A 164 22.07 -36.12 9.78
C GLY A 164 20.80 -36.41 8.99
N LYS A 165 20.08 -35.35 8.56
CA LYS A 165 18.86 -35.51 7.75
C LYS A 165 19.14 -36.02 6.34
N VAL A 166 20.24 -35.57 5.73
CA VAL A 166 20.69 -36.01 4.40
C VAL A 166 21.16 -37.46 4.45
N ASP A 167 21.90 -37.86 5.49
CA ASP A 167 22.38 -39.24 5.65
C ASP A 167 21.22 -40.24 5.84
N SER A 168 20.19 -39.82 6.60
CA SER A 168 18.93 -40.57 6.72
C SER A 168 18.18 -40.67 5.37
N MET A 169 18.13 -39.58 4.59
CA MET A 169 17.55 -39.61 3.25
C MET A 169 18.33 -40.53 2.31
N PHE A 170 19.67 -40.45 2.27
CA PHE A 170 20.52 -41.33 1.46
C PHE A 170 20.37 -42.79 1.86
N SER A 171 20.38 -43.09 3.17
CA SER A 171 20.15 -44.44 3.67
C SER A 171 18.79 -44.99 3.23
N SER A 172 17.74 -44.15 3.28
CA SER A 172 16.41 -44.55 2.78
C SER A 172 16.39 -44.78 1.27
N LEU A 173 17.17 -44.02 0.50
CA LEU A 173 17.27 -44.16 -0.95
C LEU A 173 18.05 -45.42 -1.33
N ILE A 174 19.19 -45.65 -0.68
CA ILE A 174 20.03 -46.84 -0.86
C ILE A 174 19.27 -48.08 -0.41
N SER A 175 18.50 -48.01 0.67
CA SER A 175 17.66 -49.14 1.10
C SER A 175 16.53 -49.44 0.11
N ARG A 176 15.95 -48.43 -0.54
CA ARG A 176 14.85 -48.61 -1.52
C ARG A 176 15.32 -49.01 -2.92
N TYR A 177 16.49 -48.54 -3.35
CA TYR A 177 16.96 -48.68 -4.73
C TYR A 177 18.34 -49.33 -4.86
N GLY A 178 19.16 -49.34 -3.80
CA GLY A 178 20.51 -49.92 -3.79
C GLY A 178 20.55 -51.43 -3.62
N GLY A 179 19.40 -52.11 -3.54
CA GLY A 179 19.29 -53.57 -3.46
C GLY A 179 19.40 -54.29 -4.81
N ASN A 180 19.44 -53.55 -5.93
CA ASN A 180 19.67 -54.14 -7.25
C ASN A 180 20.75 -53.33 -7.96
N ALA A 181 22.01 -53.60 -7.62
CA ALA A 181 23.15 -53.16 -8.42
C ALA A 181 23.13 -53.94 -9.74
N GLU A 182 22.26 -53.54 -10.66
CA GLU A 182 22.48 -53.79 -12.08
C GLU A 182 23.85 -53.23 -12.43
N ALA A 183 24.65 -54.03 -13.14
CA ALA A 183 26.05 -53.75 -13.44
C ALA A 183 26.24 -52.32 -13.98
N GLU A 184 27.33 -51.67 -13.58
CA GLU A 184 27.68 -50.33 -14.06
C GLU A 184 27.56 -50.29 -15.60
N PRO A 185 26.93 -49.25 -16.19
CA PRO A 185 26.84 -49.10 -17.63
C PRO A 185 28.24 -49.16 -18.23
N SER A 186 28.41 -49.94 -19.30
CA SER A 186 29.73 -50.07 -19.94
C SER A 186 30.28 -48.69 -20.32
N GLU A 187 31.60 -48.51 -20.21
CA GLU A 187 32.30 -47.23 -20.45
C GLU A 187 31.86 -46.57 -21.78
N GLU A 188 31.52 -47.38 -22.78
CA GLU A 188 31.07 -46.94 -24.11
C GLU A 188 29.71 -46.21 -24.08
N GLU A 189 28.76 -46.69 -23.28
CA GLU A 189 27.46 -46.03 -23.09
C GLU A 189 27.60 -44.73 -22.30
N PHE A 190 28.53 -44.69 -21.35
CA PHE A 190 28.84 -43.51 -20.56
C PHE A 190 29.51 -42.42 -21.40
N GLU A 191 30.45 -42.78 -22.26
CA GLU A 191 31.06 -41.86 -23.23
C GLU A 191 30.03 -41.31 -24.22
N ALA A 192 29.10 -42.14 -24.70
CA ALA A 192 28.02 -41.70 -25.59
C ALA A 192 27.09 -40.68 -24.89
N ALA A 193 26.81 -40.87 -23.61
CA ALA A 193 26.03 -39.92 -22.81
C ALA A 193 26.78 -38.58 -22.62
N LYS A 194 28.10 -38.62 -22.35
CA LYS A 194 28.96 -37.43 -22.27
C LYS A 194 28.94 -36.63 -23.58
N ARG A 195 29.12 -37.30 -24.73
CA ARG A 195 29.10 -36.66 -26.05
C ARG A 195 27.75 -36.00 -26.35
N ARG A 196 26.64 -36.62 -25.95
CA ARG A 196 25.30 -36.02 -26.07
C ARG A 196 25.15 -34.72 -25.28
N ILE A 197 25.76 -34.62 -24.11
CA ILE A 197 25.70 -33.43 -23.25
C ILE A 197 26.60 -32.32 -23.78
N GLU A 198 27.80 -32.65 -24.26
CA GLU A 198 28.69 -31.67 -24.92
C GLU A 198 28.06 -31.08 -26.18
N ASN A 199 27.44 -31.91 -27.02
CA ASN A 199 26.75 -31.46 -28.23
C ASN A 199 25.51 -30.57 -27.94
N ARG A 200 24.98 -30.62 -26.71
CA ARG A 200 23.84 -29.80 -26.27
C ARG A 200 24.24 -28.46 -25.66
N ARG A 201 25.54 -28.16 -25.47
CA ARG A 201 25.97 -26.84 -24.96
C ARG A 201 25.99 -25.83 -26.11
N PRO A 202 25.16 -24.76 -26.08
CA PRO A 202 25.20 -23.73 -27.11
C PRO A 202 26.51 -22.93 -27.00
N SER A 203 27.25 -22.82 -28.10
CA SER A 203 28.50 -22.07 -28.19
C SER A 203 28.26 -20.59 -27.85
N LYS A 204 28.80 -20.09 -26.74
CA LYS A 204 28.90 -18.64 -26.47
C LYS A 204 29.78 -18.02 -27.55
N LYS A 205 29.17 -17.46 -28.61
CA LYS A 205 29.85 -16.57 -29.56
C LYS A 205 30.33 -15.34 -28.81
N SER A 206 31.65 -15.22 -28.67
CA SER A 206 32.34 -14.00 -28.27
C SER A 206 32.07 -12.91 -29.31
N LYS A 207 31.27 -11.90 -28.96
CA LYS A 207 31.23 -10.63 -29.70
C LYS A 207 32.32 -9.74 -29.11
N GLY A 208 33.46 -9.68 -29.80
CA GLY A 208 34.48 -8.66 -29.61
C GLY A 208 34.40 -7.63 -30.73
N LYS A 209 34.09 -6.39 -30.37
CA LYS A 209 34.76 -5.14 -30.78
C LYS A 209 34.15 -4.00 -29.98
#